data_AF-A0A0Q7MN32-F1
#
_entry.id   AF-A0A0Q7MN32-F1
#
_cell.length_a   1.000
_cell.length_b   1.000
_cell.length_c   1.000
_cell.angle_alpha   90.00
_cell.angle_beta   90.00
_cell.angle_gamma   90.00
#
_symmetry.space_group_name_H-M   'P 1'
#
loop_
_entity.id
_entity.type
_entity.pdbx_description
1 polymer ?
#
loop_
_entity_poly.entity_id
_entity_poly.type
_entity_poly.pdbx_seq_one_letter_code
_entity_poly.pdbx_strand_id
1 'polypeptide(L)'
;MGRRGAAAVPALLVVVALLAGCTDDGGAVEPTVTASTPAPTPTPSPTPVSAQVGAPAEAATVLPAATAQDAALEASRAVFVTAPVVVVAPVDDGPAQLTAASAAVALGAPMLLSVPGTDAAPLLAELDRLDAQAVLAVGAVTLTPPSAMTVVPVPAGAGPDVLRAATGARFGTPVEVPPGQETGTVRALTAPRPAVLVVPGALPTPTSTPSPSAPTASATPSRTPSTTPPPAPTLPRTSPPEPVTATVALTGVGVDPLAALATLRAAGVPVVDTPGGDPRATTPGVQALAAAAPEHAIAIGAAFGPPDQLARRVAAASTGVLLGGGGQLIFPQVPGFPGKKYVALYGTPGSSALGVLGEQDVPATLARAEGTAAQYRGLTADVVVPAVEIIATIASAGPGDDGNYSEERPVEELRPLVEAAGAAGMAVVLDLQPGRTDFLTQAQQYADLLALPYVGLALDPEWRLAPDQVHLRQIGSVGVDEVNGVAAWLADFTAQRALPQKMFVLHQFAGRMITDRGRLDTSRDELAVMIHVDGQGSQPAKAGTWNALRTDAPPVHWGWKNFFDEDVPMLDPTQTYQVQPVPDLVTYQ
;
A
#
# COMPACT_ATOMS: atom_id res chain seq x y z
N MET A 1 -25.08 48.88 30.15
CA MET A 1 -24.11 49.76 29.44
C MET A 1 -23.78 49.10 28.11
N GLY A 2 -24.02 49.80 26.99
CA GLY A 2 -24.10 49.18 25.67
C GLY A 2 -22.96 49.52 24.71
N ARG A 3 -22.98 48.80 23.57
CA ARG A 3 -22.65 49.19 22.17
C ARG A 3 -22.44 47.86 21.40
N ARG A 4 -23.42 47.35 20.64
CA ARG A 4 -23.77 47.65 19.23
C ARG A 4 -22.59 47.67 18.26
N GLY A 5 -22.56 46.67 17.37
CA GLY A 5 -21.89 46.66 16.06
C GLY A 5 -22.51 45.54 15.22
N ALA A 6 -23.12 45.89 14.09
CA ALA A 6 -23.99 45.04 13.27
C ALA A 6 -23.35 44.72 11.91
N ALA A 7 -23.71 43.54 11.39
CA ALA A 7 -23.97 43.14 9.99
C ALA A 7 -22.98 43.51 8.85
N ALA A 8 -22.65 42.52 8.00
CA ALA A 8 -23.28 42.35 6.67
C ALA A 8 -22.61 41.26 5.83
N VAL A 9 -23.45 40.47 5.14
CA VAL A 9 -23.16 39.46 4.11
C VAL A 9 -23.13 40.15 2.73
N PRO A 10 -22.27 39.75 1.76
CA PRO A 10 -22.48 40.13 0.38
C PRO A 10 -23.07 38.98 -0.45
N ALA A 11 -24.15 39.31 -1.17
CA ALA A 11 -24.77 38.49 -2.20
C ALA A 11 -24.07 38.67 -3.55
N LEU A 12 -23.99 37.58 -4.31
CA LEU A 12 -23.40 37.49 -5.66
C LEU A 12 -24.43 37.96 -6.71
N LEU A 13 -24.04 38.86 -7.61
CA LEU A 13 -24.88 39.40 -8.68
C LEU A 13 -24.30 38.99 -10.05
N VAL A 14 -25.11 38.29 -10.84
CA VAL A 14 -24.84 37.80 -12.21
C VAL A 14 -25.08 38.93 -13.21
N VAL A 15 -24.14 39.16 -14.13
CA VAL A 15 -24.29 40.09 -15.26
C VAL A 15 -24.25 39.30 -16.57
N VAL A 16 -25.36 39.34 -17.31
CA VAL A 16 -25.51 38.88 -18.70
C VAL A 16 -25.42 40.11 -19.60
N ALA A 17 -24.54 40.09 -20.61
CA ALA A 17 -24.43 41.14 -21.62
C ALA A 17 -24.78 40.56 -23.00
N LEU A 18 -25.94 40.97 -23.52
CA LEU A 18 -26.35 40.87 -24.91
C LEU A 18 -26.08 42.22 -25.58
N LEU A 19 -25.35 42.23 -26.69
CA LEU A 19 -25.25 43.39 -27.57
C LEU A 19 -25.50 42.95 -29.02
N ALA A 20 -26.66 43.35 -29.53
CA ALA A 20 -26.98 43.49 -30.94
C ALA A 20 -26.71 44.95 -31.35
N GLY A 21 -26.14 45.18 -32.53
CA GLY A 21 -25.87 46.51 -33.08
C GLY A 21 -25.80 46.44 -34.61
N CYS A 22 -26.44 47.40 -35.25
CA CYS A 22 -26.93 47.39 -36.62
C CYS A 22 -25.90 47.77 -37.71
N THR A 23 -26.31 47.40 -38.93
CA THR A 23 -25.99 47.84 -40.30
C THR A 23 -25.50 49.27 -40.51
N ASP A 24 -24.57 49.46 -41.47
CA ASP A 24 -24.70 50.54 -42.46
C ASP A 24 -23.92 50.28 -43.77
N ASP A 25 -24.40 50.92 -44.84
CA ASP A 25 -24.18 50.70 -46.28
C ASP A 25 -22.87 51.25 -46.88
N GLY A 26 -22.48 50.69 -48.04
CA GLY A 26 -21.99 51.48 -49.17
C GLY A 26 -20.68 51.05 -49.86
N GLY A 27 -20.76 50.68 -51.14
CA GLY A 27 -19.66 50.88 -52.11
C GLY A 27 -19.33 49.67 -53.00
N ALA A 28 -19.88 49.66 -54.22
CA ALA A 28 -19.61 48.67 -55.26
C ALA A 28 -18.21 48.81 -55.89
N VAL A 29 -17.47 47.69 -56.00
CA VAL A 29 -16.44 47.46 -57.02
C VAL A 29 -16.45 45.96 -57.35
N GLU A 30 -16.80 45.60 -58.59
CA GLU A 30 -16.61 44.24 -59.13
C GLU A 30 -15.12 43.96 -59.39
N PRO A 31 -14.64 42.75 -59.07
CA PRO A 31 -13.61 42.13 -59.89
C PRO A 31 -13.98 40.71 -60.33
N THR A 32 -13.97 40.54 -61.65
CA THR A 32 -13.64 39.35 -62.45
C THR A 32 -13.52 38.00 -61.73
N VAL A 33 -14.48 37.12 -62.00
CA VAL A 33 -14.43 35.69 -61.64
C VAL A 33 -13.29 35.02 -62.42
N THR A 34 -12.22 34.65 -61.71
CA THR A 34 -11.23 33.68 -62.21
C THR A 34 -11.63 32.31 -61.64
N ALA A 35 -11.96 31.37 -62.52
CA ALA A 35 -12.32 30.01 -62.14
C ALA A 35 -11.19 29.36 -61.34
N SER A 36 -11.41 29.18 -60.04
CA SER A 36 -10.54 28.39 -59.18
C SER A 36 -10.92 26.91 -59.32
N THR A 37 -9.97 26.10 -59.76
CA THR A 37 -10.01 24.64 -59.71
C THR A 37 -10.46 24.17 -58.31
N PRO A 38 -11.39 23.22 -58.18
CA PRO A 38 -11.78 22.71 -56.87
C PRO A 38 -10.54 22.09 -56.19
N ALA A 39 -10.21 22.58 -55.00
CA ALA A 39 -9.25 21.90 -54.13
C ALA A 39 -9.77 20.48 -53.86
N PRO A 40 -8.89 19.46 -53.80
CA PRO A 40 -9.31 18.10 -53.49
C PRO A 40 -9.99 18.11 -52.12
N THR A 41 -11.22 17.60 -52.07
CA THR A 41 -11.95 17.35 -50.82
C THR A 41 -11.04 16.56 -49.87
N PRO A 42 -10.78 17.02 -48.63
CA PRO A 42 -9.98 16.25 -47.70
C PRO A 42 -10.70 14.92 -47.46
N THR A 43 -10.06 13.81 -47.84
CA THR A 43 -10.51 12.47 -47.48
C THR A 43 -10.72 12.43 -45.96
N PRO A 44 -11.90 12.01 -45.46
CA PRO A 44 -12.12 11.93 -44.02
C PRO A 44 -11.01 11.08 -43.41
N SER A 45 -10.25 11.64 -42.47
CA SER A 45 -9.28 10.87 -41.71
C SER A 45 -10.04 9.79 -40.94
N PRO A 46 -9.65 8.51 -41.04
CA PRO A 46 -10.33 7.44 -40.32
C PRO A 46 -10.31 7.75 -38.82
N THR A 47 -11.47 7.59 -38.17
CA THR A 47 -11.62 7.74 -36.71
C THR A 47 -10.68 6.77 -36.02
N PRO A 48 -9.87 7.22 -35.04
CA PRO A 48 -9.02 6.31 -34.29
C PRO A 48 -9.87 5.28 -33.54
N VAL A 49 -9.45 4.02 -33.58
CA VAL A 49 -10.06 2.93 -32.80
C VAL A 49 -9.46 2.90 -31.40
N SER A 50 -10.25 2.54 -30.39
CA SER A 50 -9.76 2.47 -29.01
C SER A 50 -10.02 1.08 -28.43
N ALA A 51 -9.14 0.65 -27.53
CA ALA A 51 -9.35 -0.55 -26.74
C ALA A 51 -10.59 -0.37 -25.84
N GLN A 52 -11.19 -1.47 -25.42
CA GLN A 52 -12.20 -1.46 -24.37
C GLN A 52 -11.58 -2.02 -23.10
N VAL A 53 -11.67 -1.26 -22.01
CA VAL A 53 -11.14 -1.63 -20.70
C VAL A 53 -12.24 -1.64 -19.65
N GLY A 54 -12.02 -2.39 -18.56
CA GLY A 54 -12.97 -2.50 -17.46
C GLY A 54 -12.28 -2.84 -16.15
N ALA A 55 -12.92 -2.47 -15.04
CA ALA A 55 -12.49 -2.90 -13.72
C ALA A 55 -12.78 -4.41 -13.53
N PRO A 56 -12.01 -5.10 -12.67
CA PRO A 56 -12.35 -6.46 -12.26
C PRO A 56 -13.73 -6.50 -11.59
N ALA A 57 -14.40 -7.65 -11.65
CA ALA A 57 -15.70 -7.83 -11.00
C ALA A 57 -15.60 -7.82 -9.46
N GLU A 58 -14.52 -8.38 -8.92
CA GLU A 58 -14.28 -8.49 -7.48
C GLU A 58 -13.61 -7.22 -6.93
N ALA A 59 -13.82 -6.93 -5.64
CA ALA A 59 -13.17 -5.80 -4.97
C ALA A 59 -11.63 -5.95 -4.90
N ALA A 60 -11.14 -7.18 -4.89
CA ALA A 60 -9.72 -7.47 -4.98
C ALA A 60 -9.49 -8.67 -5.91
N THR A 61 -8.45 -8.57 -6.74
CA THR A 61 -8.01 -9.64 -7.64
C THR A 61 -6.51 -9.82 -7.43
N VAL A 62 -6.07 -11.05 -7.14
CA VAL A 62 -4.65 -11.38 -7.01
C VAL A 62 -4.26 -12.19 -8.23
N LEU A 63 -3.31 -11.66 -9.00
CA LEU A 63 -2.73 -12.28 -10.18
C LEU A 63 -1.56 -13.15 -9.70
N PRO A 64 -1.73 -14.48 -9.55
CA PRO A 64 -0.72 -15.33 -8.92
C PRO A 64 0.59 -15.39 -9.71
N ALA A 65 0.52 -15.17 -11.03
CA ALA A 65 1.58 -15.14 -12.02
C ALA A 65 2.92 -15.80 -11.61
N ALA A 66 3.16 -17.00 -12.12
CA ALA A 66 4.43 -17.72 -11.88
C ALA A 66 5.60 -17.15 -12.70
N THR A 67 5.31 -16.53 -13.86
CA THR A 67 6.31 -15.99 -14.78
C THR A 67 5.94 -14.59 -15.26
N ALA A 68 6.91 -13.89 -15.86
CA ALA A 68 6.66 -12.58 -16.48
C ALA A 68 5.64 -12.65 -17.63
N GLN A 69 5.61 -13.77 -18.37
CA GLN A 69 4.65 -13.99 -19.45
C GLN A 69 3.24 -14.19 -18.88
N ASP A 70 3.09 -15.01 -17.83
CA ASP A 70 1.81 -15.24 -17.16
C ASP A 70 1.25 -13.93 -16.60
N ALA A 71 2.09 -13.13 -15.93
CA ALA A 71 1.68 -11.83 -15.40
C ALA A 71 1.17 -10.88 -16.48
N ALA A 72 1.82 -10.86 -17.65
CA ALA A 72 1.40 -10.02 -18.78
C ALA A 72 0.02 -10.45 -19.30
N LEU A 73 -0.20 -11.76 -19.44
CA LEU A 73 -1.47 -12.34 -19.86
C LEU A 73 -2.58 -12.09 -18.83
N GLU A 74 -2.30 -12.34 -17.56
CA GLU A 74 -3.22 -12.15 -16.44
C GLU A 74 -3.61 -10.68 -16.29
N ALA A 75 -2.65 -9.75 -16.38
CA ALA A 75 -2.93 -8.32 -16.36
C ALA A 75 -3.80 -7.89 -17.55
N SER A 76 -3.54 -8.42 -18.75
CA SER A 76 -4.37 -8.13 -19.92
C SER A 76 -5.81 -8.62 -19.73
N ARG A 77 -5.99 -9.84 -19.23
CA ARG A 77 -7.32 -10.41 -18.93
C ARG A 77 -8.06 -9.67 -17.83
N ALA A 78 -7.33 -9.11 -16.86
CA ALA A 78 -7.92 -8.39 -15.74
C ALA A 78 -8.56 -7.07 -16.16
N VAL A 79 -8.01 -6.36 -17.18
CA VAL A 79 -8.45 -5.00 -17.51
C VAL A 79 -8.82 -4.74 -18.97
N PHE A 80 -8.44 -5.58 -19.93
CA PHE A 80 -8.77 -5.40 -21.35
C PHE A 80 -9.87 -6.37 -21.80
N VAL A 81 -10.97 -5.81 -22.32
CA VAL A 81 -12.04 -6.54 -22.98
C VAL A 81 -11.70 -6.78 -24.44
N THR A 82 -11.32 -5.73 -25.17
CA THR A 82 -10.83 -5.78 -26.56
C THR A 82 -9.65 -4.84 -26.75
N ALA A 83 -8.75 -5.15 -27.68
CA ALA A 83 -7.61 -4.31 -28.02
C ALA A 83 -7.25 -4.45 -29.51
N PRO A 84 -7.56 -3.46 -30.37
CA PRO A 84 -7.25 -3.52 -31.80
C PRO A 84 -5.75 -3.65 -32.11
N VAL A 85 -4.91 -3.13 -31.21
CA VAL A 85 -3.45 -3.24 -31.28
C VAL A 85 -2.94 -3.88 -30.00
N VAL A 86 -1.99 -4.80 -30.13
CA VAL A 86 -1.26 -5.39 -29.01
C VAL A 86 0.23 -5.18 -29.21
N VAL A 87 0.96 -4.81 -28.16
CA VAL A 87 2.42 -4.66 -28.21
C VAL A 87 3.07 -5.94 -27.70
N VAL A 88 4.03 -6.49 -28.44
CA VAL A 88 4.72 -7.72 -28.05
C VAL A 88 6.23 -7.47 -28.02
N ALA A 89 6.89 -7.96 -26.96
CA ALA A 89 8.34 -7.94 -26.82
C ALA A 89 8.89 -9.30 -26.34
N PRO A 90 10.16 -9.63 -26.59
CA PRO A 90 10.81 -10.80 -26.00
C PRO A 90 10.96 -10.67 -24.47
N VAL A 91 10.74 -11.76 -23.74
CA VAL A 91 10.84 -11.82 -22.26
C VAL A 91 12.26 -11.54 -21.75
N ASP A 92 13.27 -11.78 -22.58
CA ASP A 92 14.71 -11.71 -22.28
C ASP A 92 15.40 -10.45 -22.85
N ASP A 93 14.64 -9.56 -23.49
CA ASP A 93 15.15 -8.32 -24.09
C ASP A 93 14.63 -7.08 -23.33
N GLY A 94 15.41 -6.64 -22.33
CA GLY A 94 15.11 -5.45 -21.52
C GLY A 94 14.93 -4.16 -22.34
N PRO A 95 15.84 -3.80 -23.26
CA PRO A 95 15.67 -2.67 -24.17
C PRO A 95 14.38 -2.74 -25.01
N ALA A 96 14.01 -3.92 -25.52
CA ALA A 96 12.75 -4.10 -26.23
C ALA A 96 11.55 -3.91 -25.32
N GLN A 97 11.59 -4.43 -24.09
CA GLN A 97 10.51 -4.26 -23.12
C GLN A 97 10.32 -2.80 -22.70
N LEU A 98 11.38 -2.03 -22.49
CA LEU A 98 11.27 -0.59 -22.19
C LEU A 98 10.62 0.17 -23.36
N THR A 99 11.05 -0.13 -24.59
CA THR A 99 10.49 0.46 -25.82
C THR A 99 9.01 0.09 -25.98
N ALA A 100 8.67 -1.18 -25.75
CA ALA A 100 7.32 -1.71 -25.80
C ALA A 100 6.42 -1.10 -24.71
N ALA A 101 6.93 -0.87 -23.50
CA ALA A 101 6.18 -0.24 -22.42
C ALA A 101 5.77 1.20 -22.79
N SER A 102 6.69 2.00 -23.32
CA SER A 102 6.38 3.34 -23.83
C SER A 102 5.33 3.29 -24.94
N ALA A 103 5.46 2.36 -25.90
CA ALA A 103 4.52 2.22 -27.00
C ALA A 103 3.12 1.78 -26.53
N ALA A 104 3.04 0.80 -25.63
CA ALA A 104 1.81 0.27 -25.07
C ALA A 104 1.00 1.36 -24.37
N VAL A 105 1.65 2.14 -23.50
CA VAL A 105 1.00 3.25 -22.78
C VAL A 105 0.56 4.37 -23.75
N ALA A 106 1.34 4.65 -24.81
CA ALA A 106 0.97 5.67 -25.79
C ALA A 106 -0.22 5.26 -26.67
N LEU A 107 -0.30 3.96 -26.99
CA LEU A 107 -1.36 3.38 -27.82
C LEU A 107 -2.63 3.05 -27.02
N GLY A 108 -2.53 2.92 -25.69
CA GLY A 108 -3.58 2.36 -24.86
C GLY A 108 -3.81 0.87 -25.14
N ALA A 109 -2.72 0.14 -25.38
CA ALA A 109 -2.72 -1.26 -25.79
C ALA A 109 -2.06 -2.15 -24.72
N PRO A 110 -2.49 -3.41 -24.55
CA PRO A 110 -1.80 -4.34 -23.68
C PRO A 110 -0.41 -4.66 -24.22
N MET A 111 0.53 -4.88 -23.30
CA MET A 111 1.87 -5.35 -23.60
C MET A 111 1.99 -6.81 -23.18
N LEU A 112 2.24 -7.69 -24.14
CA LEU A 112 2.43 -9.12 -23.93
C LEU A 112 3.88 -9.53 -24.22
N LEU A 113 4.26 -10.71 -23.72
CA LEU A 113 5.61 -11.24 -23.89
C LEU A 113 5.63 -12.48 -24.77
N SER A 114 6.62 -12.52 -25.66
CA SER A 114 7.00 -13.72 -26.40
C SER A 114 8.22 -14.36 -25.73
N VAL A 115 8.26 -15.69 -25.67
CA VAL A 115 9.39 -16.43 -25.09
C VAL A 115 10.01 -17.28 -26.21
N PRO A 116 11.27 -17.00 -26.61
CA PRO A 116 11.92 -17.74 -27.68
C PRO A 116 11.95 -19.25 -27.42
N GLY A 117 11.62 -20.06 -28.43
CA GLY A 117 11.68 -21.51 -28.34
C GLY A 117 10.56 -22.17 -27.52
N THR A 118 9.54 -21.41 -27.12
CA THR A 118 8.34 -21.94 -26.43
C THR A 118 7.10 -21.85 -27.32
N ASP A 119 6.04 -22.56 -26.93
CA ASP A 119 4.77 -22.52 -27.62
C ASP A 119 4.12 -21.12 -27.52
N ALA A 120 3.82 -20.52 -28.67
CA ALA A 120 3.15 -19.23 -28.75
C ALA A 120 1.62 -19.32 -28.56
N ALA A 121 1.05 -20.52 -28.39
CA ALA A 121 -0.39 -20.72 -28.25
C ALA A 121 -1.05 -19.85 -27.16
N PRO A 122 -0.49 -19.66 -25.95
CA PRO A 122 -1.10 -18.78 -24.94
C PRO A 122 -1.17 -17.32 -25.38
N LEU A 123 -0.12 -16.84 -26.06
CA LEU A 123 -0.07 -15.49 -26.63
C LEU A 123 -1.08 -15.34 -27.76
N LEU A 124 -1.14 -16.29 -28.69
CA LEU A 124 -2.09 -16.28 -29.81
C LEU A 124 -3.55 -16.33 -29.32
N ALA A 125 -3.85 -17.16 -28.32
CA ALA A 125 -5.18 -17.23 -27.72
C ALA A 125 -5.60 -15.90 -27.09
N GLU A 126 -4.66 -15.17 -26.50
CA GLU A 126 -4.93 -13.85 -25.94
C GLU A 126 -5.13 -12.78 -27.02
N LEU A 127 -4.37 -12.83 -28.12
CA LEU A 127 -4.59 -11.96 -29.28
C LEU A 127 -5.98 -12.18 -29.89
N ASP A 128 -6.42 -13.43 -29.99
CA ASP A 128 -7.75 -13.79 -30.48
C ASP A 128 -8.85 -13.32 -29.52
N ARG A 129 -8.67 -13.50 -28.19
CA ARG A 129 -9.61 -13.02 -27.17
C ARG A 129 -9.82 -11.51 -27.24
N LEU A 130 -8.74 -10.76 -27.51
CA LEU A 130 -8.74 -9.31 -27.60
C LEU A 130 -9.31 -8.77 -28.92
N ASP A 131 -9.62 -9.64 -29.89
CA ASP A 131 -9.99 -9.24 -31.26
C ASP A 131 -8.92 -8.33 -31.89
N ALA A 132 -7.65 -8.71 -31.72
CA ALA A 132 -6.52 -7.91 -32.16
C ALA A 132 -6.40 -7.88 -33.70
N GLN A 133 -6.29 -6.68 -34.27
CA GLN A 133 -6.15 -6.46 -35.71
C GLN A 133 -4.66 -6.31 -36.11
N ALA A 134 -3.84 -5.82 -35.19
CA ALA A 134 -2.43 -5.63 -35.42
C ALA A 134 -1.56 -5.87 -34.18
N VAL A 135 -0.31 -6.28 -34.42
CA VAL A 135 0.73 -6.45 -33.41
C VAL A 135 1.88 -5.50 -33.70
N LEU A 136 2.27 -4.71 -32.70
CA LEU A 136 3.54 -3.99 -32.71
C LEU A 136 4.61 -4.91 -32.12
N ALA A 137 5.44 -5.47 -32.98
CA ALA A 137 6.51 -6.39 -32.60
C ALA A 137 7.79 -5.59 -32.30
N VAL A 138 8.14 -5.46 -31.03
CA VAL A 138 9.31 -4.68 -30.58
C VAL A 138 10.48 -5.61 -30.29
N GLY A 139 11.60 -5.42 -30.98
CA GLY A 139 12.75 -6.32 -30.90
C GLY A 139 12.56 -7.61 -31.70
N ALA A 140 13.31 -8.66 -31.33
CA ALA A 140 13.32 -9.93 -32.05
C ALA A 140 12.14 -10.85 -31.66
N VAL A 141 10.92 -10.43 -31.97
CA VAL A 141 9.70 -11.21 -31.70
C VAL A 141 9.54 -12.33 -32.72
N THR A 142 9.43 -13.57 -32.24
CA THR A 142 9.11 -14.73 -33.08
C THR A 142 7.63 -15.08 -32.90
N LEU A 143 6.77 -14.57 -33.79
CA LEU A 143 5.33 -14.85 -33.80
C LEU A 143 4.89 -15.18 -35.24
N THR A 144 4.11 -16.26 -35.40
CA THR A 144 3.39 -16.52 -36.65
C THR A 144 1.93 -16.13 -36.45
N PRO A 145 1.53 -14.88 -36.75
CA PRO A 145 0.16 -14.42 -36.54
C PRO A 145 -0.81 -15.07 -37.55
N PRO A 146 -2.12 -15.09 -37.26
CA PRO A 146 -3.13 -15.42 -38.24
C PRO A 146 -3.04 -14.48 -39.46
N SER A 147 -3.37 -14.99 -40.65
CA SER A 147 -3.17 -14.27 -41.94
C SER A 147 -3.88 -12.91 -42.04
N ALA A 148 -4.86 -12.65 -41.18
CA ALA A 148 -5.62 -11.40 -41.13
C ALA A 148 -4.97 -10.29 -40.27
N MET A 149 -3.94 -10.61 -39.49
CA MET A 149 -3.37 -9.71 -38.50
C MET A 149 -2.10 -9.02 -39.04
N THR A 150 -2.04 -7.70 -38.89
CA THR A 150 -0.89 -6.91 -39.37
C THR A 150 0.22 -6.88 -38.33
N VAL A 151 1.45 -7.24 -38.70
CA VAL A 151 2.63 -7.11 -37.80
C VAL A 151 3.50 -5.95 -38.23
N VAL A 152 3.75 -5.02 -37.31
CA VAL A 152 4.62 -3.86 -37.53
C VAL A 152 5.87 -4.00 -36.66
N PRO A 153 7.06 -4.19 -37.25
CA PRO A 153 8.30 -4.34 -36.49
C PRO A 153 8.85 -2.99 -36.02
N VAL A 154 9.38 -2.94 -34.81
CA VAL A 154 10.11 -1.80 -34.24
C VAL A 154 11.39 -2.31 -33.58
N PRO A 155 12.56 -1.69 -33.83
CA PRO A 155 13.79 -2.10 -33.18
C PRO A 155 13.77 -1.84 -31.67
N ALA A 156 14.47 -2.67 -30.90
CA ALA A 156 14.72 -2.42 -29.49
C ALA A 156 15.50 -1.10 -29.30
N GLY A 157 15.17 -0.33 -28.26
CA GLY A 157 15.78 0.98 -28.00
C GLY A 157 15.35 2.08 -28.98
N ALA A 158 14.21 1.91 -29.66
CA ALA A 158 13.72 2.90 -30.62
C ALA A 158 13.45 4.26 -29.96
N GLY A 159 14.02 5.32 -30.54
CA GLY A 159 13.75 6.69 -30.14
C GLY A 159 12.34 7.17 -30.52
N PRO A 160 11.96 8.38 -30.07
CA PRO A 160 10.61 8.94 -30.25
C PRO A 160 10.19 9.07 -31.72
N ASP A 161 11.12 9.36 -32.63
CA ASP A 161 10.81 9.50 -34.06
C ASP A 161 10.42 8.17 -34.72
N VAL A 162 11.15 7.10 -34.40
CA VAL A 162 10.87 5.75 -34.90
C VAL A 162 9.55 5.25 -34.35
N LEU A 163 9.32 5.42 -33.04
CA LEU A 163 8.06 5.06 -32.41
C LEU A 163 6.88 5.85 -33.00
N ARG A 164 7.02 7.16 -33.19
CA ARG A 164 5.99 7.99 -33.83
C ARG A 164 5.71 7.55 -35.26
N ALA A 165 6.73 7.19 -36.03
CA ALA A 165 6.55 6.71 -37.40
C ALA A 165 5.80 5.36 -37.45
N ALA A 166 6.13 4.44 -36.54
CA ALA A 166 5.51 3.11 -36.49
C ALA A 166 4.08 3.12 -35.92
N THR A 167 3.83 3.97 -34.91
CA THR A 167 2.58 3.95 -34.12
C THR A 167 1.61 5.08 -34.48
N GLY A 168 2.09 6.17 -35.07
CA GLY A 168 1.33 7.42 -35.19
C GLY A 168 1.06 8.14 -33.86
N ALA A 169 1.50 7.59 -32.73
CA ALA A 169 1.27 8.13 -31.39
C ALA A 169 2.26 9.26 -31.07
N ARG A 170 1.93 10.04 -30.04
CA ARG A 170 2.76 11.13 -29.54
C ARG A 170 3.49 10.67 -28.28
N PHE A 171 4.77 11.02 -28.19
CA PHE A 171 5.62 10.67 -27.06
C PHE A 171 6.19 11.92 -26.40
N GLY A 172 6.47 11.81 -25.11
CA GLY A 172 7.23 12.79 -24.34
C GLY A 172 8.74 12.67 -24.59
N THR A 173 9.51 13.38 -23.78
CA THR A 173 10.97 13.36 -23.85
C THR A 173 11.52 11.95 -23.55
N PRO A 174 12.57 11.51 -24.24
CA PRO A 174 13.27 10.28 -23.88
C PRO A 174 13.87 10.34 -22.47
N VAL A 175 13.83 9.22 -21.76
CA VAL A 175 14.36 9.06 -20.41
C VAL A 175 15.26 7.82 -20.39
N GLU A 176 16.52 8.02 -19.99
CA GLU A 176 17.43 6.90 -19.74
C GLU A 176 17.06 6.24 -18.41
N VAL A 177 16.93 4.93 -18.42
CA VAL A 177 16.52 4.12 -17.28
C VAL A 177 17.74 3.41 -16.70
N PRO A 178 18.22 3.78 -15.51
CA PRO A 178 19.33 3.09 -14.87
C PRO A 178 18.99 1.62 -14.56
N PRO A 179 19.98 0.71 -14.56
CA PRO A 179 19.75 -0.67 -14.16
C PRO A 179 19.16 -0.75 -12.75
N GLY A 180 18.10 -1.54 -12.57
CA GLY A 180 17.37 -1.67 -11.32
C GLY A 180 16.27 -0.62 -11.10
N GLN A 181 16.08 0.32 -12.02
CA GLN A 181 15.03 1.36 -11.96
C GLN A 181 13.91 1.14 -12.99
N GLU A 182 13.95 0.03 -13.73
CA GLU A 182 13.02 -0.27 -14.82
C GLU A 182 11.58 -0.33 -14.33
N THR A 183 11.32 -1.10 -13.28
CA THR A 183 10.01 -1.26 -12.65
C THR A 183 9.42 0.08 -12.22
N GLY A 184 10.19 0.87 -11.45
CA GLY A 184 9.74 2.17 -10.98
C GLY A 184 9.43 3.14 -12.12
N THR A 185 10.24 3.11 -13.19
CA THR A 185 10.07 4.01 -14.34
C THR A 185 8.86 3.63 -15.20
N VAL A 186 8.64 2.34 -15.46
CA VAL A 186 7.46 1.85 -16.20
C VAL A 186 6.17 2.19 -15.47
N ARG A 187 6.14 2.03 -14.14
CA ARG A 187 4.98 2.37 -13.30
C ARG A 187 4.63 3.86 -13.33
N ALA A 188 5.62 4.72 -13.54
CA ALA A 188 5.42 6.17 -13.62
C ALA A 188 4.90 6.65 -14.99
N LEU A 189 4.89 5.80 -16.03
CA LEU A 189 4.45 6.20 -17.37
C LEU A 189 2.99 6.64 -17.38
N THR A 190 2.69 7.77 -18.03
CA THR A 190 1.33 8.32 -18.14
C THR A 190 0.93 8.53 -19.60
N ALA A 191 -0.26 8.07 -19.96
CA ALA A 191 -0.92 8.46 -21.20
C ALA A 191 -1.38 9.94 -21.11
N PRO A 192 -1.58 10.65 -22.24
CA PRO A 192 -1.47 10.19 -23.63
C PRO A 192 -0.09 10.40 -24.27
N ARG A 193 0.89 10.93 -23.53
CA ARG A 193 2.25 11.22 -24.05
C ARG A 193 3.32 10.70 -23.09
N PRO A 194 3.45 9.37 -22.95
CA PRO A 194 4.45 8.79 -22.06
C PRO A 194 5.87 9.15 -22.52
N ALA A 195 6.81 9.16 -21.58
CA ALA A 195 8.22 9.24 -21.89
C ALA A 195 8.67 8.03 -22.75
N VAL A 196 9.66 8.23 -23.61
CA VAL A 196 10.31 7.13 -24.33
C VAL A 196 11.41 6.56 -23.46
N LEU A 197 11.22 5.35 -22.95
CA LEU A 197 12.18 4.70 -22.07
C LEU A 197 13.28 4.07 -22.90
N VAL A 198 14.53 4.42 -22.60
CA VAL A 198 15.72 3.89 -23.28
C VAL A 198 16.76 3.46 -22.25
N VAL A 199 17.65 2.57 -22.65
CA VAL A 199 18.78 2.16 -21.81
C VAL A 199 19.83 3.27 -21.67
N PRO A 200 20.67 3.27 -20.63
CA PRO A 200 21.69 4.30 -20.44
C PRO A 200 22.68 4.36 -21.61
N GLY A 201 23.06 5.58 -22.00
CA GLY A 201 23.96 5.83 -23.13
C GLY A 201 23.29 5.75 -24.51
N ALA A 202 21.97 5.55 -24.58
CA ALA A 202 21.21 5.61 -25.82
C ALA A 202 20.96 7.06 -26.28
N LEU A 203 20.99 8.03 -25.37
CA LEU A 203 20.83 9.44 -25.74
C LEU A 203 22.18 10.03 -26.14
N PRO A 204 22.20 10.86 -27.21
CA PRO A 204 23.41 11.57 -27.59
C PRO A 204 23.83 12.48 -26.43
N THR A 205 25.07 12.33 -25.97
CA THR A 205 25.67 13.24 -25.00
C THR A 205 25.70 14.63 -25.64
N PRO A 206 25.30 15.72 -24.95
CA PRO A 206 25.44 17.06 -25.50
C PRO A 206 26.94 17.38 -25.61
N THR A 207 27.55 17.02 -26.75
CA THR A 207 28.89 17.47 -27.10
C THR A 207 28.87 18.98 -27.23
N SER A 208 29.70 19.62 -26.43
CA SER A 208 30.04 21.04 -26.49
C SER A 208 30.37 21.47 -27.91
N THR A 209 29.59 22.45 -28.39
CA THR A 209 29.85 23.40 -29.48
C THR A 209 30.32 22.82 -30.82
N PRO A 210 29.50 22.84 -31.89
CA PRO A 210 30.01 22.55 -33.22
C PRO A 210 30.99 23.66 -33.64
N SER A 211 32.24 23.26 -33.91
CA SER A 211 33.24 24.09 -34.59
C SER A 211 32.83 24.25 -36.05
N PRO A 212 32.81 25.47 -36.63
CA PRO A 212 32.34 25.67 -38.00
C PRO A 212 33.39 25.16 -38.98
N SER A 213 33.11 24.04 -39.65
CA SER A 213 33.89 23.58 -40.80
C SER A 213 33.13 23.84 -42.11
N ALA A 214 33.92 24.25 -43.10
CA ALA A 214 33.63 24.87 -44.38
C ALA A 214 32.59 24.16 -45.30
N PRO A 215 32.01 24.88 -46.30
CA PRO A 215 31.01 24.31 -47.19
C PRO A 215 31.66 23.34 -48.19
N THR A 216 31.09 22.15 -48.33
CA THR A 216 31.44 21.21 -49.41
C THR A 216 30.35 21.25 -50.48
N ALA A 217 30.81 21.26 -51.73
CA ALA A 217 30.06 21.54 -52.95
C ALA A 217 28.84 20.63 -53.18
N SER A 218 27.81 21.24 -53.78
CA SER A 218 26.61 20.59 -54.32
C SER A 218 26.97 19.50 -55.35
N ALA A 219 26.60 18.25 -55.05
CA ALA A 219 26.48 17.21 -56.05
C ALA A 219 24.98 16.96 -56.33
N THR A 220 24.58 17.21 -57.57
CA THR A 220 23.24 16.95 -58.10
C THR A 220 22.94 15.45 -58.07
N PRO A 221 21.85 14.97 -57.46
CA PRO A 221 21.48 13.57 -57.57
C PRO A 221 20.76 13.33 -58.92
N SER A 222 21.32 12.46 -59.74
CA SER A 222 20.66 11.89 -60.91
C SER A 222 19.47 11.02 -60.45
N ARG A 223 18.25 11.40 -60.85
CA ARG A 223 17.03 10.61 -60.64
C ARG A 223 17.08 9.33 -61.47
N THR A 224 17.28 8.20 -60.81
CA THR A 224 16.87 6.88 -61.32
C THR A 224 15.44 6.61 -60.83
N PRO A 225 14.53 6.03 -61.65
CA PRO A 225 13.20 5.70 -61.18
C PRO A 225 13.28 4.48 -60.26
N SER A 226 13.19 4.74 -58.96
CA SER A 226 13.04 3.71 -57.94
C SER A 226 11.63 3.12 -58.02
N THR A 227 11.56 1.82 -58.25
CA THR A 227 10.36 1.00 -58.07
C THR A 227 9.77 1.27 -56.69
N THR A 228 8.53 1.75 -56.65
CA THR A 228 7.79 1.99 -55.40
C THR A 228 7.75 0.68 -54.60
N PRO A 229 8.38 0.62 -53.41
CA PRO A 229 8.23 -0.52 -52.53
C PRO A 229 6.74 -0.68 -52.17
N PRO A 230 6.26 -1.91 -51.92
CA PRO A 230 4.91 -2.09 -51.37
C PRO A 230 4.76 -1.24 -50.10
N PRO A 231 3.56 -0.69 -49.83
CA PRO A 231 3.33 0.12 -48.64
C PRO A 231 3.70 -0.69 -47.40
N ALA A 232 4.54 -0.11 -46.55
CA ALA A 232 4.93 -0.74 -45.29
C ALA A 232 3.67 -1.04 -44.45
N PRO A 233 3.65 -2.15 -43.70
CA PRO A 233 2.53 -2.44 -42.80
C PRO A 233 2.40 -1.28 -41.80
N THR A 234 1.19 -0.76 -41.64
CA THR A 234 0.89 0.36 -40.73
C THR A 234 -0.13 -0.09 -39.70
N LEU A 235 0.05 0.33 -38.44
CA LEU A 235 -0.95 0.11 -37.41
C LEU A 235 -2.25 0.87 -37.72
N PRO A 236 -3.43 0.35 -37.30
CA PRO A 236 -4.62 1.18 -37.24
C PRO A 236 -4.36 2.37 -36.32
N ARG A 237 -4.93 3.54 -36.64
CA ARG A 237 -4.82 4.70 -35.76
C ARG A 237 -5.55 4.38 -34.45
N THR A 238 -4.86 4.48 -33.32
CA THR A 238 -5.48 4.30 -32.01
C THR A 238 -5.51 5.58 -31.18
N SER A 239 -6.40 5.60 -30.20
CA SER A 239 -6.36 6.53 -29.07
C SER A 239 -6.43 5.74 -27.77
N PRO A 240 -5.74 6.18 -26.70
CA PRO A 240 -5.88 5.56 -25.38
C PRO A 240 -7.35 5.47 -24.95
N PRO A 241 -7.75 4.36 -24.29
CA PRO A 241 -9.11 4.21 -23.79
C PRO A 241 -9.41 5.21 -22.67
N GLU A 242 -10.69 5.35 -22.32
CA GLU A 242 -11.02 5.97 -21.03
C GLU A 242 -10.37 5.14 -19.90
N PRO A 243 -9.69 5.79 -18.92
CA PRO A 243 -9.05 5.07 -17.82
C PRO A 243 -10.05 4.23 -17.04
N VAL A 244 -9.62 3.05 -16.59
CA VAL A 244 -10.39 2.26 -15.62
C VAL A 244 -10.49 3.07 -14.31
N THR A 245 -11.71 3.44 -13.93
CA THR A 245 -11.97 4.26 -12.74
C THR A 245 -11.99 3.42 -11.45
N ALA A 246 -11.80 4.08 -10.31
CA ALA A 246 -11.88 3.48 -8.97
C ALA A 246 -11.03 2.19 -8.79
N THR A 247 -9.97 2.03 -9.58
CA THR A 247 -9.14 0.83 -9.57
C THR A 247 -7.69 1.20 -9.34
N VAL A 248 -6.99 0.45 -8.48
CA VAL A 248 -5.53 0.53 -8.29
C VAL A 248 -4.91 -0.82 -8.57
N ALA A 249 -3.65 -0.81 -8.98
CA ALA A 249 -2.81 -2.00 -9.00
C ALA A 249 -1.73 -1.92 -7.93
N LEU A 250 -1.37 -3.06 -7.36
CA LEU A 250 -0.35 -3.23 -6.32
C LEU A 250 0.74 -4.16 -6.82
N THR A 251 1.99 -3.84 -6.49
CA THR A 251 3.20 -4.56 -6.93
C THR A 251 4.28 -4.46 -5.85
N GLY A 252 5.45 -5.08 -6.04
CA GLY A 252 6.57 -4.99 -5.09
C GLY A 252 6.82 -6.26 -4.27
N VAL A 253 6.19 -7.38 -4.65
CA VAL A 253 6.50 -8.72 -4.12
C VAL A 253 6.56 -9.74 -5.25
N GLY A 254 7.54 -10.64 -5.18
CA GLY A 254 7.75 -11.65 -6.23
C GLY A 254 8.38 -11.03 -7.49
N VAL A 255 7.78 -11.29 -8.66
CA VAL A 255 8.23 -10.75 -9.94
C VAL A 255 7.42 -9.48 -10.23
N ASP A 256 8.10 -8.39 -10.61
CA ASP A 256 7.47 -7.15 -11.09
C ASP A 256 7.68 -7.01 -12.62
N PRO A 257 6.94 -7.76 -13.46
CA PRO A 257 7.22 -7.80 -14.88
C PRO A 257 6.75 -6.53 -15.58
N LEU A 258 7.67 -5.90 -16.32
CA LEU A 258 7.45 -4.63 -17.01
C LEU A 258 6.22 -4.66 -17.91
N ALA A 259 5.94 -5.80 -18.56
CA ALA A 259 4.78 -5.99 -19.42
C ALA A 259 3.43 -5.87 -18.70
N ALA A 260 3.29 -6.47 -17.51
CA ALA A 260 2.07 -6.38 -16.71
C ALA A 260 1.85 -4.94 -16.23
N LEU A 261 2.92 -4.28 -15.76
CA LEU A 261 2.90 -2.90 -15.31
C LEU A 261 2.51 -1.95 -16.45
N ALA A 262 3.14 -2.09 -17.61
CA ALA A 262 2.82 -1.30 -18.80
C ALA A 262 1.38 -1.52 -19.26
N THR A 263 0.88 -2.76 -19.20
CA THR A 263 -0.51 -3.10 -19.53
C THR A 263 -1.49 -2.36 -18.62
N LEU A 264 -1.28 -2.39 -17.30
CA LEU A 264 -2.12 -1.68 -16.34
C LEU A 264 -2.06 -0.15 -16.55
N ARG A 265 -0.87 0.40 -16.80
CA ARG A 265 -0.69 1.82 -17.14
C ARG A 265 -1.38 2.21 -18.45
N ALA A 266 -1.36 1.34 -19.45
CA ALA A 266 -2.04 1.54 -20.73
C ALA A 266 -3.58 1.55 -20.60
N ALA A 267 -4.12 0.81 -19.62
CA ALA A 267 -5.53 0.87 -19.22
C ALA A 267 -5.86 2.06 -18.29
N GLY A 268 -4.87 2.90 -17.96
CA GLY A 268 -5.04 4.05 -17.07
C GLY A 268 -5.08 3.70 -15.58
N VAL A 269 -4.75 2.47 -15.18
CA VAL A 269 -4.74 2.05 -13.78
C VAL A 269 -3.48 2.56 -13.05
N PRO A 270 -3.61 3.32 -11.94
CA PRO A 270 -2.48 3.68 -11.09
C PRO A 270 -1.83 2.45 -10.44
N VAL A 271 -0.49 2.40 -10.39
CA VAL A 271 0.26 1.27 -9.80
C VAL A 271 1.01 1.72 -8.55
N VAL A 272 0.57 1.26 -7.38
CA VAL A 272 1.11 1.58 -6.06
C VAL A 272 2.20 0.58 -5.66
N ASP A 273 3.24 1.09 -4.99
CA ASP A 273 4.34 0.25 -4.52
C ASP A 273 3.93 -0.34 -3.18
N THR A 274 3.98 -1.64 -3.05
CA THR A 274 3.54 -2.33 -1.84
C THR A 274 4.59 -3.37 -1.45
N PRO A 275 5.77 -2.90 -1.02
CA PRO A 275 6.85 -3.79 -0.60
C PRO A 275 6.36 -4.66 0.56
N GLY A 276 6.66 -5.96 0.51
CA GLY A 276 6.20 -6.93 1.49
C GLY A 276 4.74 -7.38 1.32
N GLY A 277 3.99 -6.86 0.34
CA GLY A 277 2.69 -7.41 -0.06
C GLY A 277 1.52 -6.98 0.84
N ASP A 278 1.76 -6.07 1.78
CA ASP A 278 0.72 -5.47 2.62
C ASP A 278 0.70 -3.94 2.47
N PRO A 279 -0.36 -3.35 1.90
CA PRO A 279 -0.44 -1.91 1.70
C PRO A 279 -0.50 -1.10 3.01
N ARG A 280 -0.82 -1.77 4.13
CA ARG A 280 -0.81 -1.18 5.48
C ARG A 280 0.60 -0.97 6.02
N ALA A 281 1.62 -1.61 5.44
CA ALA A 281 2.94 -1.69 6.07
C ALA A 281 3.74 -0.39 6.01
N THR A 282 3.51 0.48 5.02
CA THR A 282 4.29 1.71 4.82
C THR A 282 3.41 2.95 4.75
N THR A 283 3.92 4.08 5.25
CA THR A 283 3.21 5.37 5.15
C THR A 283 2.90 5.76 3.70
N PRO A 284 3.84 5.65 2.73
CA PRO A 284 3.54 5.97 1.33
C PRO A 284 2.44 5.07 0.73
N GLY A 285 2.41 3.78 1.08
CA GLY A 285 1.37 2.86 0.62
C GLY A 285 -0.03 3.24 1.12
N VAL A 286 -0.16 3.48 2.42
CA VAL A 286 -1.42 3.93 3.05
C VAL A 286 -1.89 5.26 2.44
N GLN A 287 -1.00 6.24 2.30
CA GLN A 287 -1.35 7.54 1.72
C GLN A 287 -1.75 7.44 0.25
N ALA A 288 -1.07 6.59 -0.53
CA ALA A 288 -1.41 6.37 -1.94
C ALA A 288 -2.82 5.77 -2.10
N LEU A 289 -3.18 4.79 -1.26
CA LEU A 289 -4.52 4.19 -1.30
C LEU A 289 -5.61 5.09 -0.77
N ALA A 290 -5.33 5.89 0.26
CA ALA A 290 -6.26 6.89 0.75
C ALA A 290 -6.54 7.98 -0.32
N ALA A 291 -5.49 8.42 -1.02
CA ALA A 291 -5.64 9.40 -2.10
C ALA A 291 -6.38 8.83 -3.33
N ALA A 292 -6.17 7.55 -3.65
CA ALA A 292 -6.82 6.89 -4.77
C ALA A 292 -8.28 6.49 -4.47
N ALA A 293 -8.60 6.19 -3.21
CA ALA A 293 -9.90 5.69 -2.75
C ALA A 293 -10.52 4.61 -3.67
N PRO A 294 -9.79 3.50 -3.94
CA PRO A 294 -10.23 2.49 -4.89
C PRO A 294 -11.43 1.69 -4.39
N GLU A 295 -12.31 1.33 -5.31
CA GLU A 295 -13.32 0.28 -5.13
C GLU A 295 -12.76 -1.10 -5.52
N HIS A 296 -11.76 -1.14 -6.41
CA HIS A 296 -11.12 -2.35 -6.91
C HIS A 296 -9.60 -2.31 -6.77
N ALA A 297 -8.99 -3.43 -6.40
CA ALA A 297 -7.54 -3.61 -6.35
C ALA A 297 -7.08 -4.82 -7.17
N ILE A 298 -6.01 -4.65 -7.95
CA ILE A 298 -5.34 -5.73 -8.68
C ILE A 298 -3.93 -5.89 -8.13
N ALA A 299 -3.62 -7.02 -7.49
CA ALA A 299 -2.28 -7.29 -6.97
C ALA A 299 -1.52 -8.24 -7.91
N ILE A 300 -0.28 -7.90 -8.23
CA ILE A 300 0.62 -8.77 -9.00
C ILE A 300 1.47 -9.60 -8.03
N GLY A 301 1.28 -10.92 -8.07
CA GLY A 301 2.04 -11.90 -7.29
C GLY A 301 1.23 -12.55 -6.16
N ALA A 302 1.35 -13.88 -6.03
CA ALA A 302 0.64 -14.65 -5.00
C ALA A 302 1.00 -14.26 -3.54
N ALA A 303 2.12 -13.57 -3.33
CA ALA A 303 2.57 -13.12 -2.01
C ALA A 303 1.65 -12.06 -1.37
N PHE A 304 0.74 -11.45 -2.12
CA PHE A 304 -0.31 -10.58 -1.58
C PHE A 304 -1.39 -11.34 -0.79
N GLY A 305 -1.42 -12.67 -0.87
CA GLY A 305 -2.36 -13.53 -0.14
C GLY A 305 -3.70 -13.69 -0.86
N PRO A 306 -4.71 -14.24 -0.17
CA PRO A 306 -6.05 -14.42 -0.72
C PRO A 306 -6.75 -13.08 -1.06
N PRO A 307 -7.61 -13.03 -2.10
CA PRO A 307 -8.30 -11.80 -2.48
C PRO A 307 -9.14 -11.15 -1.36
N ASP A 308 -9.81 -11.94 -0.53
CA ASP A 308 -10.62 -11.39 0.57
C ASP A 308 -9.76 -10.73 1.65
N GLN A 309 -8.58 -11.30 1.96
CA GLN A 309 -7.60 -10.67 2.84
C GLN A 309 -7.08 -9.38 2.23
N LEU A 310 -6.73 -9.39 0.94
CA LEU A 310 -6.28 -8.19 0.25
C LEU A 310 -7.34 -7.08 0.26
N ALA A 311 -8.61 -7.41 0.01
CA ALA A 311 -9.70 -6.45 0.06
C ALA A 311 -9.80 -5.77 1.44
N ARG A 312 -9.67 -6.53 2.54
CA ARG A 312 -9.65 -5.97 3.90
C ARG A 312 -8.44 -5.07 4.14
N ARG A 313 -7.24 -5.47 3.68
CA ARG A 313 -6.01 -4.66 3.79
C ARG A 313 -6.13 -3.34 3.03
N VAL A 314 -6.66 -3.37 1.81
CA VAL A 314 -6.90 -2.19 0.99
C VAL A 314 -7.92 -1.28 1.66
N ALA A 315 -9.04 -1.82 2.16
CA ALA A 315 -10.04 -1.04 2.87
C ALA A 315 -9.45 -0.30 4.09
N ALA A 316 -8.63 -0.99 4.90
CA ALA A 316 -7.94 -0.36 6.03
C ALA A 316 -6.96 0.73 5.58
N ALA A 317 -6.12 0.45 4.59
CA ALA A 317 -5.15 1.42 4.06
C ALA A 317 -5.82 2.63 3.41
N SER A 318 -6.98 2.46 2.76
CA SER A 318 -7.77 3.53 2.17
C SER A 318 -8.35 4.51 3.19
N THR A 319 -8.39 4.17 4.48
CA THR A 319 -8.75 5.14 5.53
C THR A 319 -7.72 6.25 5.69
N GLY A 320 -6.47 6.04 5.25
CA GLY A 320 -5.37 6.98 5.41
C GLY A 320 -4.87 7.17 6.84
N VAL A 321 -5.44 6.43 7.80
CA VAL A 321 -5.04 6.52 9.21
C VAL A 321 -3.63 5.97 9.37
N LEU A 322 -2.76 6.72 10.08
CA LEU A 322 -1.41 6.29 10.39
C LEU A 322 -1.27 6.05 11.90
N LEU A 323 -0.61 4.96 12.26
CA LEU A 323 -0.17 4.71 13.63
C LEU A 323 1.10 5.49 13.96
N GLY A 324 1.41 5.59 15.27
CA GLY A 324 2.73 6.01 15.73
C GLY A 324 3.84 5.26 14.99
N GLY A 325 4.84 6.01 14.52
CA GLY A 325 5.92 5.47 13.69
C GLY A 325 5.58 5.17 12.22
N GLY A 326 4.38 5.50 11.74
CA GLY A 326 3.98 5.38 10.32
C GLY A 326 3.30 4.06 9.97
N GLY A 327 2.69 3.98 8.78
CA GLY A 327 1.89 2.82 8.36
C GLY A 327 0.77 2.46 9.35
N GLN A 328 0.27 1.23 9.25
CA GLN A 328 -0.87 0.69 9.99
C GLN A 328 -0.61 -0.69 10.63
N LEU A 329 0.57 -1.26 10.44
CA LEU A 329 1.02 -2.46 11.16
C LEU A 329 1.71 -2.09 12.47
N ILE A 330 1.56 -2.94 13.49
CA ILE A 330 2.21 -2.76 14.79
C ILE A 330 3.69 -3.13 14.68
N PHE A 331 4.01 -4.28 14.08
CA PHE A 331 5.40 -4.73 13.90
C PHE A 331 5.68 -5.00 12.41
N PRO A 332 5.78 -3.95 11.57
CA PRO A 332 6.02 -4.14 10.14
C PRO A 332 7.38 -4.79 9.90
N GLN A 333 7.40 -5.79 9.00
CA GLN A 333 8.61 -6.49 8.57
C GLN A 333 8.78 -6.31 7.06
N VAL A 334 9.16 -5.10 6.64
CA VAL A 334 9.32 -4.76 5.23
C VAL A 334 10.79 -4.43 4.93
N PRO A 335 11.44 -5.14 3.98
CA PRO A 335 12.81 -4.82 3.59
C PRO A 335 12.97 -3.35 3.17
N GLY A 336 13.99 -2.68 3.71
CA GLY A 336 14.28 -1.27 3.41
C GLY A 336 13.45 -0.25 4.19
N PHE A 337 12.53 -0.69 5.04
CA PHE A 337 11.78 0.18 5.96
C PHE A 337 12.11 -0.19 7.42
N PRO A 338 12.23 0.80 8.32
CA PRO A 338 12.44 0.51 9.74
C PRO A 338 11.22 -0.21 10.31
N GLY A 339 11.45 -1.17 11.19
CA GLY A 339 10.40 -1.77 12.00
C GLY A 339 9.93 -0.81 13.10
N LYS A 340 9.15 -1.33 14.05
CA LYS A 340 8.74 -0.59 15.24
C LYS A 340 9.07 -1.36 16.50
N LYS A 341 9.44 -0.62 17.53
CA LYS A 341 9.60 -1.08 18.90
C LYS A 341 8.76 -0.20 19.80
N TYR A 342 8.18 -0.76 20.85
CA TYR A 342 7.31 -0.04 21.77
C TYR A 342 7.92 0.01 23.15
N VAL A 343 7.80 1.17 23.80
CA VAL A 343 8.21 1.36 25.19
C VAL A 343 7.04 1.95 25.95
N ALA A 344 6.48 1.18 26.89
CA ALA A 344 5.26 1.52 27.59
C ALA A 344 5.49 1.90 29.05
N LEU A 345 4.68 2.83 29.56
CA LEU A 345 4.44 2.97 30.99
C LEU A 345 3.16 2.21 31.35
N TYR A 346 3.19 1.48 32.46
CA TYR A 346 2.07 0.65 32.93
C TYR A 346 1.38 1.25 34.15
N GLY A 347 0.07 1.09 34.22
CA GLY A 347 -0.69 1.23 35.46
C GLY A 347 -2.11 1.74 35.24
N THR A 348 -2.69 2.44 36.24
CA THR A 348 -4.02 3.03 36.08
C THR A 348 -4.05 4.48 36.61
N PRO A 349 -4.68 5.42 35.89
CA PRO A 349 -4.83 6.79 36.37
C PRO A 349 -5.45 6.85 37.76
N GLY A 350 -4.89 7.70 38.62
CA GLY A 350 -5.42 7.95 39.98
C GLY A 350 -4.97 6.97 41.07
N SER A 351 -4.17 5.94 40.75
CA SER A 351 -3.59 5.04 41.76
C SER A 351 -2.10 4.76 41.51
N SER A 352 -1.22 5.34 42.33
CA SER A 352 0.21 5.04 42.31
C SER A 352 0.56 3.63 42.80
N ALA A 353 -0.41 2.91 43.40
CA ALA A 353 -0.20 1.56 43.90
C ALA A 353 -0.26 0.48 42.80
N LEU A 354 -0.73 0.85 41.61
CA LEU A 354 -0.96 -0.08 40.50
C LEU A 354 -0.09 0.26 39.28
N GLY A 355 1.02 0.96 39.50
CA GLY A 355 1.97 1.35 38.45
C GLY A 355 2.04 2.86 38.24
N VAL A 356 3.03 3.26 37.45
CA VAL A 356 3.48 4.64 37.29
C VAL A 356 2.47 5.59 36.63
N LEU A 357 1.46 5.07 35.91
CA LEU A 357 0.42 5.92 35.30
C LEU A 357 -0.45 6.64 36.34
N GLY A 358 -0.52 6.17 37.58
CA GLY A 358 -1.30 6.80 38.64
C GLY A 358 -0.57 7.88 39.44
N GLU A 359 0.71 8.11 39.16
CA GLU A 359 1.57 9.01 39.94
C GLU A 359 1.57 10.47 39.43
N GLN A 360 1.00 10.71 38.25
CA GLN A 360 1.07 11.99 37.55
C GLN A 360 -0.26 12.35 36.87
N ASP A 361 -0.42 13.62 36.48
CA ASP A 361 -1.51 14.02 35.58
C ASP A 361 -1.22 13.60 34.13
N VAL A 362 -2.21 13.78 33.23
CA VAL A 362 -2.10 13.34 31.83
C VAL A 362 -0.89 13.97 31.11
N PRO A 363 -0.67 15.30 31.12
CA PRO A 363 0.50 15.89 30.47
C PRO A 363 1.84 15.36 30.99
N ALA A 364 1.99 15.20 32.31
CA ALA A 364 3.22 14.67 32.88
C ALA A 364 3.41 13.18 32.58
N THR A 365 2.32 12.41 32.51
CA THR A 365 2.33 11.00 32.06
C THR A 365 2.87 10.86 30.64
N LEU A 366 2.37 11.68 29.71
CA LEU A 366 2.84 11.66 28.31
C LEU A 366 4.31 12.09 28.21
N ALA A 367 4.71 13.13 28.93
CA ALA A 367 6.11 13.57 28.97
C ALA A 367 7.04 12.47 29.52
N ARG A 368 6.61 11.74 30.55
CA ARG A 368 7.36 10.61 31.11
C ARG A 368 7.44 9.46 30.11
N ALA A 369 6.34 9.09 29.46
CA ALA A 369 6.32 8.02 28.46
C ALA A 369 7.28 8.30 27.30
N GLU A 370 7.25 9.53 26.78
CA GLU A 370 8.18 10.00 25.75
C GLU A 370 9.64 9.98 26.25
N GLY A 371 9.89 10.46 27.47
CA GLY A 371 11.22 10.45 28.07
C GLY A 371 11.81 9.05 28.29
N THR A 372 10.98 8.08 28.65
CA THR A 372 11.37 6.67 28.78
C THR A 372 11.66 6.05 27.41
N ALA A 373 10.78 6.25 26.43
CA ALA A 373 10.98 5.75 25.07
C ALA A 373 12.20 6.36 24.36
N ALA A 374 12.49 7.64 24.60
CA ALA A 374 13.63 8.34 23.99
C ALA A 374 14.98 7.68 24.31
N GLN A 375 15.11 7.01 25.45
CA GLN A 375 16.35 6.33 25.86
C GLN A 375 16.69 5.13 24.96
N TYR A 376 15.70 4.57 24.26
CA TYR A 376 15.87 3.42 23.36
C TYR A 376 16.18 3.79 21.92
N ARG A 377 15.93 5.04 21.49
CA ARG A 377 16.11 5.48 20.09
C ARG A 377 17.55 5.36 19.58
N GLY A 378 18.52 5.46 20.48
CA GLY A 378 19.94 5.27 20.15
C GLY A 378 20.39 3.81 20.09
N LEU A 379 19.51 2.86 20.44
CA LEU A 379 19.83 1.43 20.60
C LEU A 379 19.30 0.55 19.46
N THR A 380 18.50 1.11 18.55
CA THR A 380 17.96 0.39 17.38
C THR A 380 17.80 1.32 16.17
N ALA A 381 17.76 0.73 14.97
CA ALA A 381 17.37 1.42 13.74
C ALA A 381 15.85 1.49 13.54
N ASP A 382 15.09 0.70 14.31
CA ASP A 382 13.63 0.72 14.29
C ASP A 382 13.07 2.00 14.93
N VAL A 383 11.84 2.35 14.55
CA VAL A 383 11.15 3.48 15.17
C VAL A 383 10.67 3.08 16.57
N VAL A 384 11.16 3.77 17.60
CA VAL A 384 10.68 3.58 18.97
C VAL A 384 9.44 4.45 19.21
N VAL A 385 8.29 3.79 19.42
CA VAL A 385 7.00 4.40 19.66
C VAL A 385 6.70 4.36 21.17
N PRO A 386 6.50 5.52 21.84
CA PRO A 386 6.07 5.53 23.23
C PRO A 386 4.65 4.96 23.36
N ALA A 387 4.36 4.36 24.50
CA ALA A 387 3.06 3.76 24.77
C ALA A 387 2.62 3.94 26.22
N VAL A 388 1.32 3.78 26.46
CA VAL A 388 0.73 3.64 27.80
C VAL A 388 -0.11 2.37 27.85
N GLU A 389 0.09 1.57 28.88
CA GLU A 389 -0.66 0.35 29.14
C GLU A 389 -1.53 0.58 30.38
N ILE A 390 -2.84 0.70 30.16
CA ILE A 390 -3.81 1.18 31.14
C ILE A 390 -4.61 0.00 31.68
N ILE A 391 -4.54 -0.27 32.98
CA ILE A 391 -5.44 -1.22 33.65
C ILE A 391 -6.85 -0.65 33.62
N ALA A 392 -7.67 -1.22 32.74
CA ALA A 392 -9.06 -0.81 32.50
C ALA A 392 -10.02 -1.51 33.45
N THR A 393 -9.75 -2.78 33.77
CA THR A 393 -10.48 -3.53 34.80
C THR A 393 -9.49 -3.99 35.86
N ILE A 394 -9.78 -3.70 37.12
CA ILE A 394 -8.84 -3.87 38.23
C ILE A 394 -9.30 -5.05 39.09
N ALA A 395 -8.41 -6.01 39.35
CA ALA A 395 -8.69 -7.11 40.26
C ALA A 395 -9.07 -6.60 41.66
N SER A 396 -10.27 -6.97 42.13
CA SER A 396 -10.82 -6.46 43.39
C SER A 396 -10.78 -7.50 44.51
N ALA A 397 -10.37 -7.07 45.71
CA ALA A 397 -10.36 -7.95 46.90
C ALA A 397 -11.78 -8.41 47.30
N GLY A 398 -12.80 -7.62 46.96
CA GLY A 398 -14.20 -7.92 47.22
C GLY A 398 -14.97 -8.26 45.93
N PRO A 399 -16.16 -8.85 46.05
CA PRO A 399 -16.97 -9.26 44.90
C PRO A 399 -17.46 -8.11 44.01
N GLY A 400 -17.43 -6.85 44.47
CA GLY A 400 -18.06 -5.74 43.75
C GLY A 400 -19.59 -5.88 43.68
N ASP A 401 -20.22 -5.03 42.88
CA ASP A 401 -21.69 -4.99 42.74
C ASP A 401 -22.24 -6.14 41.89
N ASP A 402 -21.45 -6.68 40.96
CA ASP A 402 -21.84 -7.75 40.04
C ASP A 402 -21.29 -9.13 40.44
N GLY A 403 -20.52 -9.21 41.53
CA GLY A 403 -20.00 -10.45 42.09
C GLY A 403 -18.76 -11.01 41.40
N ASN A 404 -18.18 -10.27 40.44
CA ASN A 404 -17.13 -10.79 39.57
C ASN A 404 -15.70 -10.61 40.14
N TYR A 405 -15.48 -9.86 41.23
CA TYR A 405 -14.13 -9.57 41.78
C TYR A 405 -13.21 -8.79 40.82
N SER A 406 -13.78 -7.94 40.00
CA SER A 406 -13.15 -6.98 39.12
C SER A 406 -13.88 -5.64 39.26
N GLU A 407 -13.12 -4.55 39.26
CA GLU A 407 -13.64 -3.19 39.25
C GLU A 407 -13.38 -2.57 37.88
N GLU A 408 -14.43 -2.46 37.07
CA GLU A 408 -14.38 -1.87 35.74
C GLU A 408 -14.32 -0.35 35.81
N ARG A 409 -13.28 0.25 35.23
CA ARG A 409 -13.17 1.70 35.13
C ARG A 409 -14.10 2.21 34.03
N PRO A 410 -14.94 3.24 34.27
CA PRO A 410 -15.79 3.81 33.22
C PRO A 410 -14.96 4.32 32.03
N VAL A 411 -15.48 4.14 30.82
CA VAL A 411 -14.83 4.60 29.58
C VAL A 411 -14.52 6.10 29.64
N GLU A 412 -15.40 6.89 30.25
CA GLU A 412 -15.27 8.34 30.40
C GLU A 412 -14.08 8.75 31.25
N GLU A 413 -13.67 7.92 32.21
CA GLU A 413 -12.50 8.18 33.06
C GLU A 413 -11.19 7.87 32.33
N LEU A 414 -11.19 6.87 31.45
CA LEU A 414 -10.00 6.47 30.69
C LEU A 414 -9.78 7.38 29.46
N ARG A 415 -10.87 7.82 28.82
CA ARG A 415 -10.86 8.56 27.55
C ARG A 415 -9.90 9.75 27.51
N PRO A 416 -9.76 10.61 28.54
CA PRO A 416 -8.84 11.74 28.51
C PRO A 416 -7.38 11.34 28.29
N LEU A 417 -6.91 10.29 28.97
CA LEU A 417 -5.54 9.79 28.77
C LEU A 417 -5.41 9.12 27.40
N VAL A 418 -6.38 8.29 27.02
CA VAL A 418 -6.37 7.56 25.75
C VAL A 418 -6.29 8.52 24.55
N GLU A 419 -7.15 9.54 24.50
CA GLU A 419 -7.18 10.50 23.39
C GLU A 419 -5.94 11.40 23.38
N ALA A 420 -5.43 11.80 24.54
CA ALA A 420 -4.20 12.58 24.63
C ALA A 420 -2.97 11.79 24.18
N ALA A 421 -2.88 10.51 24.56
CA ALA A 421 -1.82 9.61 24.10
C ALA A 421 -1.87 9.42 22.58
N GLY A 422 -3.06 9.19 22.02
CA GLY A 422 -3.26 9.09 20.58
C GLY A 422 -2.87 10.36 19.82
N ALA A 423 -3.26 11.53 20.31
CA ALA A 423 -2.88 12.81 19.74
C ALA A 423 -1.36 13.06 19.77
N ALA A 424 -0.65 12.47 20.74
CA ALA A 424 0.81 12.48 20.85
C ALA A 424 1.49 11.40 19.98
N GLY A 425 0.73 10.59 19.23
CA GLY A 425 1.27 9.51 18.41
C GLY A 425 1.73 8.28 19.20
N MET A 426 1.28 8.15 20.45
CA MET A 426 1.58 7.01 21.32
C MET A 426 0.61 5.86 21.09
N ALA A 427 1.07 4.63 21.32
CA ALA A 427 0.16 3.49 21.39
C ALA A 427 -0.51 3.42 22.78
N VAL A 428 -1.71 2.86 22.82
CA VAL A 428 -2.43 2.59 24.06
C VAL A 428 -2.78 1.11 24.08
N VAL A 429 -2.62 0.45 25.23
CA VAL A 429 -3.08 -0.92 25.44
C VAL A 429 -4.00 -0.92 26.65
N LEU A 430 -5.21 -1.45 26.50
CA LEU A 430 -6.14 -1.62 27.62
C LEU A 430 -5.93 -2.99 28.25
N ASP A 431 -5.56 -3.02 29.52
CA ASP A 431 -5.31 -4.23 30.28
C ASP A 431 -6.57 -4.65 31.07
N LEU A 432 -6.93 -5.93 30.92
CA LEU A 432 -8.07 -6.55 31.58
C LEU A 432 -7.61 -7.51 32.67
N GLN A 433 -8.07 -7.25 33.90
CA GLN A 433 -7.99 -8.15 35.04
C GLN A 433 -9.41 -8.64 35.37
N PRO A 434 -9.83 -9.82 34.90
CA PRO A 434 -11.26 -10.12 34.78
C PRO A 434 -11.94 -10.65 36.04
N GLY A 435 -11.18 -11.06 37.06
CA GLY A 435 -11.77 -11.78 38.18
C GLY A 435 -12.51 -13.03 37.67
N ARG A 436 -13.78 -13.20 38.04
CA ARG A 436 -14.63 -14.36 37.72
C ARG A 436 -15.40 -14.23 36.41
N THR A 437 -15.40 -13.06 35.77
CA THR A 437 -15.98 -12.93 34.43
C THR A 437 -14.99 -13.42 33.37
N ASP A 438 -15.47 -13.62 32.15
CA ASP A 438 -14.60 -13.95 31.01
C ASP A 438 -14.05 -12.68 30.34
N PHE A 439 -12.89 -12.82 29.70
CA PHE A 439 -12.22 -11.69 29.04
C PHE A 439 -13.04 -11.06 27.91
N LEU A 440 -13.82 -11.85 27.17
CA LEU A 440 -14.59 -11.35 26.03
C LEU A 440 -15.70 -10.41 26.50
N THR A 441 -16.39 -10.78 27.59
CA THR A 441 -17.41 -9.95 28.23
C THR A 441 -16.85 -8.59 28.63
N GLN A 442 -15.65 -8.52 29.22
CA GLN A 442 -15.03 -7.25 29.56
C GLN A 442 -14.49 -6.47 28.35
N ALA A 443 -13.84 -7.14 27.40
CA ALA A 443 -13.32 -6.49 26.20
C ALA A 443 -14.42 -5.74 25.44
N GLN A 444 -15.64 -6.30 25.39
CA GLN A 444 -16.80 -5.68 24.76
C GLN A 444 -17.27 -4.38 25.46
N GLN A 445 -17.02 -4.23 26.77
CA GLN A 445 -17.36 -3.00 27.50
C GLN A 445 -16.51 -1.80 27.06
N TYR A 446 -15.30 -2.07 26.57
CA TYR A 446 -14.35 -1.05 26.10
C TYR A 446 -14.33 -0.90 24.57
N ALA A 447 -15.35 -1.42 23.87
CA ALA A 447 -15.46 -1.35 22.41
C ALA A 447 -15.30 0.08 21.86
N ASP A 448 -15.81 1.09 22.57
CA ASP A 448 -15.71 2.50 22.18
C ASP A 448 -14.27 3.03 22.19
N LEU A 449 -13.41 2.54 23.09
CA LEU A 449 -12.00 2.87 23.11
C LEU A 449 -11.22 2.02 22.10
N LEU A 450 -11.56 0.73 21.97
CA LEU A 450 -10.94 -0.17 20.98
C LEU A 450 -11.22 0.26 19.53
N ALA A 451 -12.30 1.02 19.29
CA ALA A 451 -12.59 1.65 18.01
C ALA A 451 -11.56 2.73 17.61
N LEU A 452 -10.78 3.27 18.56
CA LEU A 452 -9.73 4.23 18.27
C LEU A 452 -8.52 3.50 17.63
N PRO A 453 -7.94 4.02 16.55
CA PRO A 453 -6.95 3.28 15.75
C PRO A 453 -5.73 2.76 16.51
N TYR A 454 -5.22 3.54 17.47
CA TYR A 454 -3.98 3.29 18.23
C TYR A 454 -4.19 2.51 19.54
N VAL A 455 -5.40 2.03 19.81
CA VAL A 455 -5.75 1.30 21.04
C VAL A 455 -5.76 -0.21 20.78
N GLY A 456 -4.88 -0.94 21.46
CA GLY A 456 -4.83 -2.40 21.55
C GLY A 456 -5.41 -2.93 22.87
N LEU A 457 -5.29 -4.24 23.08
CA LEU A 457 -5.87 -4.95 24.22
C LEU A 457 -4.84 -5.90 24.84
N ALA A 458 -4.72 -5.89 26.17
CA ALA A 458 -3.98 -6.85 26.95
C ALA A 458 -4.93 -7.72 27.76
N LEU A 459 -4.65 -9.02 27.82
CA LEU A 459 -5.29 -9.95 28.72
C LEU A 459 -4.29 -10.28 29.84
N ASP A 460 -4.74 -10.20 31.08
CA ASP A 460 -3.95 -10.59 32.25
C ASP A 460 -4.53 -11.83 32.95
N PRO A 461 -4.11 -13.05 32.52
CA PRO A 461 -4.59 -14.30 33.09
C PRO A 461 -4.29 -14.49 34.57
N GLU A 462 -3.34 -13.75 35.16
CA GLU A 462 -3.03 -13.93 36.58
C GLU A 462 -4.22 -13.57 37.48
N TRP A 463 -5.11 -12.70 36.99
CA TRP A 463 -6.31 -12.24 37.66
C TRP A 463 -7.58 -12.97 37.23
N ARG A 464 -7.47 -14.03 36.43
CA ARG A 464 -8.61 -14.87 36.03
C ARG A 464 -8.94 -15.89 37.13
N LEU A 465 -10.11 -15.76 37.74
CA LEU A 465 -10.62 -16.60 38.84
C LEU A 465 -11.64 -17.63 38.37
N ALA A 466 -11.61 -18.82 38.97
CA ALA A 466 -12.72 -19.77 38.94
C ALA A 466 -13.87 -19.31 39.89
N PRO A 467 -15.09 -19.89 39.77
CA PRO A 467 -16.28 -19.41 40.49
C PRO A 467 -16.17 -19.33 42.01
N ASP A 468 -15.33 -20.16 42.64
CA ASP A 468 -15.12 -20.22 44.10
C ASP A 468 -13.81 -19.58 44.56
N GLN A 469 -13.00 -19.08 43.62
CA GLN A 469 -11.70 -18.50 43.90
C GLN A 469 -11.79 -17.01 44.26
N VAL A 470 -10.76 -16.53 44.96
CA VAL A 470 -10.53 -15.11 45.26
C VAL A 470 -9.05 -14.79 45.01
N HIS A 471 -8.74 -13.53 44.76
CA HIS A 471 -7.36 -13.08 44.47
C HIS A 471 -6.38 -13.33 45.63
N LEU A 472 -5.09 -13.32 45.30
CA LEU A 472 -3.95 -13.47 46.25
C LEU A 472 -3.89 -14.81 47.01
N ARG A 473 -4.69 -15.81 46.61
CA ARG A 473 -4.64 -17.19 47.13
C ARG A 473 -3.99 -18.17 46.16
N GLN A 474 -4.08 -17.86 44.87
CA GLN A 474 -3.49 -18.57 43.75
C GLN A 474 -3.20 -17.56 42.64
N ILE A 475 -2.37 -17.97 41.68
CA ILE A 475 -2.26 -17.28 40.40
C ILE A 475 -3.37 -17.82 39.50
N GLY A 476 -4.09 -16.92 38.84
CA GLY A 476 -5.15 -17.24 37.90
C GLY A 476 -4.67 -18.01 36.66
N SER A 477 -5.63 -18.49 35.90
CA SER A 477 -5.37 -19.19 34.64
C SER A 477 -6.55 -19.09 33.70
N VAL A 478 -6.27 -19.08 32.40
CA VAL A 478 -7.26 -19.09 31.33
C VAL A 478 -6.98 -20.24 30.34
N GLY A 479 -8.04 -20.74 29.71
CA GLY A 479 -7.94 -21.65 28.57
C GLY A 479 -7.65 -20.91 27.27
N VAL A 480 -6.83 -21.49 26.39
CA VAL A 480 -6.57 -20.91 25.05
C VAL A 480 -7.85 -20.67 24.24
N ASP A 481 -8.92 -21.43 24.49
CA ASP A 481 -10.20 -21.23 23.78
C ASP A 481 -10.89 -19.91 24.15
N GLU A 482 -10.77 -19.43 25.39
CA GLU A 482 -11.26 -18.11 25.78
C GLU A 482 -10.39 -17.01 25.15
N VAL A 483 -9.06 -17.18 25.15
CA VAL A 483 -8.12 -16.26 24.49
C VAL A 483 -8.40 -16.15 22.99
N ASN A 484 -8.57 -17.28 22.30
CA ASN A 484 -8.91 -17.32 20.88
C ASN A 484 -10.29 -16.73 20.61
N GLY A 485 -11.25 -16.85 21.54
CA GLY A 485 -12.55 -16.19 21.46
C GLY A 485 -12.43 -14.66 21.45
N VAL A 486 -11.58 -14.11 22.33
CA VAL A 486 -11.28 -12.67 22.34
C VAL A 486 -10.55 -12.24 21.08
N ALA A 487 -9.52 -12.99 20.66
CA ALA A 487 -8.76 -12.71 19.45
C ALA A 487 -9.65 -12.70 18.20
N ALA A 488 -10.55 -13.69 18.06
CA ALA A 488 -11.50 -13.75 16.96
C ALA A 488 -12.43 -12.54 16.96
N TRP A 489 -13.01 -12.18 18.11
CA TRP A 489 -13.88 -11.01 18.23
C TRP A 489 -13.15 -9.71 17.91
N LEU A 490 -11.94 -9.49 18.46
CA LEU A 490 -11.18 -8.26 18.23
C LEU A 490 -10.72 -8.14 16.77
N ALA A 491 -10.33 -9.26 16.15
CA ALA A 491 -9.97 -9.30 14.73
C ALA A 491 -11.17 -8.93 13.84
N ASP A 492 -12.33 -9.57 14.05
CA ASP A 492 -13.53 -9.28 13.29
C ASP A 492 -14.02 -7.84 13.53
N PHE A 493 -13.94 -7.35 14.78
CA PHE A 493 -14.25 -5.96 15.15
C PHE A 493 -13.37 -4.96 14.39
N THR A 494 -12.08 -5.24 14.28
CA THR A 494 -11.06 -4.44 13.59
C THR A 494 -11.30 -4.44 12.09
N ALA A 495 -11.52 -5.61 11.50
CA ALA A 495 -11.77 -5.78 10.07
C ALA A 495 -13.03 -5.04 9.61
N GLN A 496 -14.15 -5.21 10.33
CA GLN A 496 -15.45 -4.59 10.01
C GLN A 496 -15.41 -3.06 10.04
N ARG A 497 -14.45 -2.48 10.78
CA ARG A 497 -14.27 -1.03 10.93
C ARG A 497 -13.10 -0.48 10.11
N ALA A 498 -12.46 -1.32 9.28
CA ALA A 498 -11.28 -0.96 8.51
C ALA A 498 -10.18 -0.29 9.37
N LEU A 499 -10.00 -0.78 10.61
CA LEU A 499 -9.03 -0.22 11.55
C LEU A 499 -7.61 -0.73 11.24
N PRO A 500 -6.57 0.03 11.63
CA PRO A 500 -5.21 -0.49 11.67
C PRO A 500 -5.08 -1.74 12.55
N GLN A 501 -4.00 -2.50 12.33
CA GLN A 501 -3.70 -3.71 13.11
C GLN A 501 -3.64 -3.37 14.60
N LYS A 502 -4.23 -4.23 15.44
CA LYS A 502 -4.27 -4.03 16.90
C LYS A 502 -3.15 -4.81 17.58
N MET A 503 -2.48 -4.18 18.55
CA MET A 503 -1.60 -4.90 19.47
C MET A 503 -2.47 -5.75 20.40
N PHE A 504 -2.22 -7.05 20.43
CA PHE A 504 -2.94 -7.99 21.30
C PHE A 504 -1.93 -8.68 22.23
N VAL A 505 -1.94 -8.25 23.49
CA VAL A 505 -0.92 -8.60 24.49
C VAL A 505 -1.46 -9.70 25.41
N LEU A 506 -0.67 -10.74 25.62
CA LEU A 506 -0.95 -11.79 26.58
C LEU A 506 0.12 -11.72 27.67
N HIS A 507 -0.25 -11.23 28.87
CA HIS A 507 0.65 -11.23 30.02
C HIS A 507 0.88 -12.66 30.50
N GLN A 508 2.15 -12.99 30.74
CA GLN A 508 2.52 -14.31 31.19
C GLN A 508 3.90 -14.34 31.84
N PHE A 509 3.94 -14.81 33.09
CA PHE A 509 5.19 -15.14 33.80
C PHE A 509 5.28 -16.60 34.24
N ALA A 510 4.25 -17.40 33.95
CA ALA A 510 4.26 -18.85 34.15
C ALA A 510 3.47 -19.59 33.06
N GLY A 511 4.00 -20.72 32.59
CA GLY A 511 3.38 -21.50 31.51
C GLY A 511 1.93 -21.92 31.79
N ARG A 512 1.59 -22.18 33.07
CA ARG A 512 0.24 -22.58 33.50
C ARG A 512 -0.84 -21.49 33.38
N MET A 513 -0.45 -20.22 33.23
CA MET A 513 -1.40 -19.10 33.15
C MET A 513 -2.29 -19.18 31.90
N ILE A 514 -1.75 -19.70 30.79
CA ILE A 514 -2.50 -19.96 29.56
C ILE A 514 -2.36 -21.44 29.24
N THR A 515 -3.43 -22.19 29.52
CA THR A 515 -3.47 -23.63 29.26
C THR A 515 -3.68 -23.90 27.78
N ASP A 516 -3.04 -24.95 27.25
CA ASP A 516 -3.06 -25.34 25.83
C ASP A 516 -2.58 -24.26 24.83
N ARG A 517 -1.69 -23.35 25.28
CA ARG A 517 -1.15 -22.21 24.49
C ARG A 517 -0.61 -22.57 23.11
N GLY A 518 -0.19 -23.81 22.86
CA GLY A 518 0.22 -24.27 21.52
C GLY A 518 -0.90 -24.20 20.46
N ARG A 519 -2.16 -24.05 20.86
CA ARG A 519 -3.33 -23.85 19.99
C ARG A 519 -3.73 -22.38 19.81
N LEU A 520 -2.89 -21.43 20.26
CA LEU A 520 -3.18 -20.00 20.10
C LEU A 520 -3.28 -19.67 18.61
N ASP A 521 -4.38 -19.04 18.22
CA ASP A 521 -4.62 -18.64 16.84
C ASP A 521 -3.86 -17.35 16.50
N THR A 522 -2.79 -17.49 15.72
CA THR A 522 -1.98 -16.37 15.21
C THR A 522 -2.25 -16.09 13.74
N SER A 523 -3.33 -16.62 13.16
CA SER A 523 -3.65 -16.47 11.73
C SER A 523 -4.40 -15.18 11.39
N ARG A 524 -4.88 -14.46 12.41
CA ARG A 524 -5.65 -13.21 12.27
C ARG A 524 -4.75 -12.03 11.91
N ASP A 525 -4.85 -11.59 10.65
CA ASP A 525 -4.04 -10.50 10.06
C ASP A 525 -4.33 -9.10 10.63
N GLU A 526 -5.44 -8.98 11.36
CA GLU A 526 -5.87 -7.78 12.08
C GLU A 526 -5.17 -7.60 13.43
N LEU A 527 -4.50 -8.65 13.96
CA LEU A 527 -3.88 -8.62 15.28
C LEU A 527 -2.36 -8.85 15.19
N ALA A 528 -1.63 -8.08 15.96
CA ALA A 528 -0.24 -8.34 16.31
C ALA A 528 -0.22 -9.03 17.67
N VAL A 529 -0.26 -10.36 17.66
CA VAL A 529 -0.30 -11.19 18.86
C VAL A 529 1.08 -11.24 19.51
N MET A 530 1.14 -10.94 20.80
CA MET A 530 2.39 -10.99 21.56
C MET A 530 2.22 -11.63 22.93
N ILE A 531 3.28 -12.30 23.38
CA ILE A 531 3.42 -12.73 24.77
C ILE A 531 4.35 -11.75 25.46
N HIS A 532 3.85 -11.13 26.52
CA HIS A 532 4.58 -10.16 27.32
C HIS A 532 5.01 -10.82 28.64
N VAL A 533 6.32 -10.99 28.83
CA VAL A 533 6.90 -11.63 30.00
C VAL A 533 6.95 -10.61 31.14
N ASP A 534 5.99 -10.74 32.05
CA ASP A 534 5.64 -9.76 33.08
C ASP A 534 5.97 -10.25 34.50
N GLY A 535 6.94 -11.15 34.64
CA GLY A 535 7.39 -11.64 35.95
C GLY A 535 8.49 -10.77 36.55
N GLN A 536 8.36 -10.40 37.83
CA GLN A 536 9.37 -9.64 38.58
C GLN A 536 10.44 -10.52 39.25
N GLY A 537 11.58 -9.93 39.60
CA GLY A 537 12.55 -10.52 40.53
C GLY A 537 14.00 -10.40 40.08
N SER A 538 14.84 -11.37 40.47
CA SER A 538 16.25 -11.35 40.07
C SER A 538 16.42 -11.56 38.56
N GLN A 539 17.41 -10.92 37.96
CA GLN A 539 17.65 -11.02 36.52
C GLN A 539 17.85 -12.46 36.01
N PRO A 540 18.54 -13.37 36.75
CA PRO A 540 18.58 -14.79 36.37
C PRO A 540 17.21 -15.47 36.37
N ALA A 541 16.32 -15.14 37.31
CA ALA A 541 14.97 -15.69 37.36
C ALA A 541 14.14 -15.23 36.16
N LYS A 542 14.20 -13.92 35.84
CA LYS A 542 13.51 -13.35 34.68
C LYS A 542 14.01 -13.93 33.36
N ALA A 543 15.33 -14.05 33.19
CA ALA A 543 15.92 -14.70 32.03
C ALA A 543 15.49 -16.18 31.92
N GLY A 544 15.38 -16.88 33.05
CA GLY A 544 14.83 -18.23 33.12
C GLY A 544 13.39 -18.31 32.62
N THR A 545 12.51 -17.42 33.11
CA THR A 545 11.11 -17.32 32.68
C THR A 545 10.99 -16.97 31.20
N TRP A 546 11.77 -16.00 30.72
CA TRP A 546 11.83 -15.61 29.31
C TRP A 546 12.15 -16.81 28.41
N ASN A 547 13.20 -17.56 28.73
CA ASN A 547 13.59 -18.74 27.95
C ASN A 547 12.55 -19.87 28.03
N ALA A 548 11.99 -20.12 29.21
CA ALA A 548 11.00 -21.15 29.42
C ALA A 548 9.70 -20.87 28.64
N LEU A 549 9.20 -19.63 28.68
CA LEU A 549 7.97 -19.25 27.99
C LEU A 549 8.11 -19.24 26.47
N ARG A 550 9.31 -19.03 25.94
CA ARG A 550 9.60 -19.10 24.50
C ARG A 550 9.72 -20.51 23.94
N THR A 551 9.94 -21.50 24.81
CA THR A 551 10.04 -22.89 24.38
C THR A 551 8.68 -23.35 23.85
N ASP A 552 8.68 -23.91 22.63
CA ASP A 552 7.49 -24.39 21.90
C ASP A 552 6.35 -23.36 21.77
N ALA A 553 6.70 -22.07 21.81
CA ALA A 553 5.73 -21.00 21.63
C ALA A 553 5.32 -20.88 20.15
N PRO A 554 4.04 -20.56 19.87
CA PRO A 554 3.58 -20.22 18.53
C PRO A 554 4.31 -18.96 18.00
N PRO A 555 4.24 -18.67 16.68
CA PRO A 555 4.89 -17.49 16.11
C PRO A 555 4.19 -16.21 16.59
N VAL A 556 4.75 -15.62 17.66
CA VAL A 556 4.26 -14.39 18.30
C VAL A 556 5.41 -13.40 18.49
N HIS A 557 5.05 -12.14 18.70
CA HIS A 557 5.96 -11.12 19.17
C HIS A 557 6.24 -11.28 20.66
N TRP A 558 7.34 -10.68 21.12
CA TRP A 558 7.80 -10.86 22.50
C TRP A 558 7.98 -9.54 23.19
N GLY A 559 7.48 -9.42 24.40
CA GLY A 559 7.72 -8.24 25.22
C GLY A 559 8.25 -8.59 26.61
N TRP A 560 8.87 -7.59 27.24
CA TRP A 560 9.58 -7.71 28.51
C TRP A 560 9.15 -6.58 29.45
N LYS A 561 8.72 -6.91 30.66
CA LYS A 561 8.40 -5.91 31.68
C LYS A 561 9.62 -5.67 32.57
N ASN A 562 9.95 -4.41 32.85
CA ASN A 562 10.88 -3.98 33.90
C ASN A 562 10.08 -3.40 35.06
N PHE A 563 10.44 -3.80 36.28
CA PHE A 563 9.80 -3.31 37.51
C PHE A 563 10.76 -2.39 38.24
N PHE A 564 10.34 -1.15 38.54
CA PHE A 564 11.24 -0.14 39.13
C PHE A 564 11.78 -0.56 40.50
N ASP A 565 10.93 -1.14 41.35
CA ASP A 565 11.24 -1.41 42.75
C ASP A 565 11.47 -2.91 43.03
N GLU A 566 10.81 -3.79 42.26
CA GLU A 566 10.83 -5.25 42.49
C GLU A 566 11.97 -5.97 41.77
N ASP A 567 12.52 -5.39 40.70
CA ASP A 567 13.71 -5.91 40.06
C ASP A 567 14.96 -5.37 40.75
N VAL A 568 15.76 -6.27 41.35
CA VAL A 568 16.97 -5.87 42.10
C VAL A 568 18.21 -6.60 41.56
N PRO A 569 19.09 -5.91 40.79
CA PRO A 569 18.87 -4.61 40.15
C PRO A 569 17.94 -4.73 38.92
N MET A 570 17.16 -3.69 38.62
CA MET A 570 16.46 -3.53 37.34
C MET A 570 17.48 -3.34 36.20
N LEU A 571 17.17 -3.87 35.01
CA LEU A 571 17.98 -3.60 33.83
C LEU A 571 17.80 -2.15 33.38
N ASP A 572 18.90 -1.49 33.02
CA ASP A 572 18.84 -0.23 32.29
C ASP A 572 18.42 -0.46 30.82
N PRO A 573 18.12 0.59 30.03
CA PRO A 573 17.74 0.42 28.62
C PRO A 573 18.75 -0.31 27.76
N THR A 574 20.05 -0.08 27.97
CA THR A 574 21.12 -0.73 27.20
C THR A 574 21.14 -2.23 27.50
N GLN A 575 21.03 -2.59 28.78
CA GLN A 575 20.97 -3.97 29.24
C GLN A 575 19.68 -4.68 28.82
N THR A 576 18.54 -3.98 28.85
CA THR A 576 17.25 -4.51 28.37
C THR A 576 17.34 -4.89 26.89
N TYR A 577 18.00 -4.08 26.07
CA TYR A 577 18.25 -4.41 24.66
C TYR A 577 19.37 -5.43 24.42
N GLN A 578 20.00 -5.96 25.48
CA GLN A 578 20.83 -7.17 25.39
C GLN A 578 20.05 -8.46 25.66
N VAL A 579 18.79 -8.39 26.11
CA VAL A 579 17.91 -9.56 26.18
C VAL A 579 17.74 -10.12 24.77
N GLN A 580 17.89 -11.44 24.61
CA GLN A 580 17.83 -12.10 23.30
C GLN A 580 16.64 -13.07 23.16
N PRO A 581 15.89 -12.98 22.05
CA PRO A 581 15.94 -11.90 21.06
C PRO A 581 15.50 -10.56 21.67
N VAL A 582 15.86 -9.46 21.02
CA VAL A 582 15.52 -8.11 21.48
C VAL A 582 14.01 -7.96 21.58
N PRO A 583 13.46 -7.57 22.75
CA PRO A 583 12.01 -7.40 22.93
C PRO A 583 11.40 -6.43 21.89
N ASP A 584 10.17 -6.71 21.47
CA ASP A 584 9.35 -5.85 20.61
C ASP A 584 8.58 -4.79 21.40
N LEU A 585 8.20 -5.11 22.64
CA LEU A 585 7.61 -4.23 23.64
C LEU A 585 8.44 -4.29 24.92
N VAL A 586 8.81 -3.14 25.46
CA VAL A 586 9.35 -3.02 26.82
C VAL A 586 8.39 -2.19 27.66
N THR A 587 7.86 -2.75 28.74
CA THR A 587 6.98 -2.04 29.65
C THR A 587 7.71 -1.72 30.96
N TYR A 588 7.43 -0.55 31.54
CA TYR A 588 7.90 -0.15 32.85
C TYR A 588 6.73 -0.03 33.83
N GLN A 589 6.82 -0.77 34.93
CA GLN A 589 5.84 -0.80 36.00
C GLN A 589 6.44 -0.32 37.32
#